data_AF-A0A2I0VTY9-F1
#
_entry.id   AF-A0A2I0VTY9-F1
#
_cell.length_a   1.000
_cell.length_b   1.000
_cell.length_c   1.000
_cell.angle_alpha   90.00
_cell.angle_beta   90.00
_cell.angle_gamma   90.00
#
_symmetry.space_group_name_H-M   'P 1'
#
loop_
_entity.id
_entity.type
_entity.pdbx_description
1 polymer ?
#
loop_
_entity_poly.entity_id
_entity_poly.type
_entity_poly.pdbx_seq_one_letter_code
_entity_poly.pdbx_strand_id
1 'polypeptide(L)' 'MSSFSGYQFLATKTKNLIVAGGLTGFVFGVYYYTMRAVGGSDELQVAIDKFEELKKN' A
#
# COMPACT_ATOMS: atom_id res chain seq x y z
N MET A 1 11.35 24.22 -11.01
CA MET A 1 11.52 22.78 -10.72
C MET A 1 13.01 22.47 -10.69
N SER A 2 13.53 21.99 -9.57
CA SER A 2 14.90 21.46 -9.50
C SER A 2 14.92 20.12 -10.26
N SER A 3 15.18 20.17 -11.56
CA SER A 3 15.54 18.96 -12.31
C SER A 3 16.70 18.30 -11.57
N PHE A 4 16.56 17.02 -11.23
CA PHE A 4 17.63 16.22 -10.63
C PHE A 4 18.84 16.23 -11.59
N SER A 5 19.73 17.22 -11.43
CA SER A 5 20.85 17.44 -12.35
C SER A 5 21.70 16.18 -12.45
N GLY A 6 21.91 15.50 -11.32
CA GLY A 6 22.61 14.21 -11.25
C GLY A 6 21.92 13.07 -12.00
N TYR A 7 20.58 13.00 -12.03
CA TYR A 7 19.86 11.92 -12.71
C TYR A 7 20.16 11.87 -14.21
N GLN A 8 20.35 13.03 -14.85
CA GLN A 8 20.69 13.07 -16.27
C GLN A 8 22.06 12.45 -16.58
N PHE A 9 23.02 12.57 -15.66
CA PHE A 9 24.37 12.02 -15.80
C PHE A 9 24.49 10.53 -15.44
N LEU A 10 23.43 9.91 -14.88
CA LEU A 10 23.45 8.48 -14.56
C LEU A 10 23.46 7.61 -15.84
N ALA A 11 24.17 6.48 -15.76
CA ALA A 11 24.07 5.42 -16.77
C ALA A 11 22.62 4.90 -16.89
N THR A 12 22.21 4.50 -18.10
CA THR A 12 20.86 4.03 -18.39
C THR A 12 20.40 2.90 -17.47
N LYS A 13 21.30 1.95 -17.14
CA LYS A 13 21.01 0.87 -16.19
C LYS A 13 20.61 1.39 -14.81
N THR A 14 21.30 2.41 -14.32
CA THR A 14 21.02 3.03 -13.01
C THR A 14 19.71 3.80 -13.04
N LYS A 15 19.42 4.50 -14.14
CA LYS A 15 18.13 5.16 -14.35
C LYS A 15 16.98 4.16 -14.29
N ASN A 16 17.11 3.02 -14.97
CA ASN A 16 16.11 1.96 -14.98
C ASN A 16 15.92 1.33 -13.59
N LEU A 17 16.99 1.15 -12.81
CA LEU A 17 16.91 0.67 -11.44
C LEU A 17 16.16 1.65 -10.52
N ILE A 18 16.40 2.94 -10.65
CA ILE A 18 15.68 3.97 -9.87
C ILE A 18 14.18 3.93 -10.22
N VAL A 19 13.85 3.87 -11.51
CA VAL A 19 12.45 3.83 -11.97
C VAL A 19 11.78 2.54 -11.50
N ALA A 20 12.43 1.38 -11.69
CA ALA A 20 11.91 0.10 -11.24
C ALA A 20 11.70 0.07 -9.71
N GLY A 21 12.71 0.51 -8.94
CA GLY A 21 12.63 0.59 -7.49
C GLY A 21 11.52 1.53 -7.01
N GLY A 22 11.38 2.70 -7.64
CA GLY A 22 10.30 3.64 -7.34
C GLY A 22 8.92 3.07 -7.62
N LEU A 23 8.73 2.43 -8.78
CA LEU A 23 7.45 1.81 -9.14
C LEU A 23 7.11 0.64 -8.20
N THR A 24 8.08 -0.22 -7.90
CA THR A 24 7.91 -1.33 -6.95
C THR A 24 7.56 -0.82 -5.55
N GLY A 25 8.30 0.18 -5.06
CA GLY A 25 8.04 0.77 -3.75
C GLY A 25 6.67 1.44 -3.65
N PHE A 26 6.25 2.14 -4.72
CA PHE A 26 4.92 2.75 -4.79
C PHE A 26 3.81 1.70 -4.75
N VAL A 27 3.86 0.69 -5.62
CA VAL A 27 2.85 -0.38 -5.67
C VAL A 27 2.79 -1.14 -4.35
N PHE A 28 3.95 -1.49 -3.78
CA PHE A 28 4.03 -2.15 -2.47
C PHE A 28 3.46 -1.26 -1.37
N GLY A 29 3.77 0.03 -1.37
CA GLY A 29 3.27 1.00 -0.39
C GLY A 29 1.75 1.15 -0.44
N VAL A 30 1.17 1.24 -1.64
CA VAL A 30 -0.29 1.30 -1.82
C VAL A 30 -0.94 -0.01 -1.34
N TYR A 31 -0.42 -1.16 -1.75
CA TYR A 31 -0.93 -2.46 -1.32
C TYR A 31 -0.89 -2.60 0.20
N TYR A 32 0.27 -2.34 0.82
CA TYR A 32 0.43 -2.36 2.26
C TYR A 32 -0.49 -1.35 2.97
N TYR A 33 -0.62 -0.12 2.45
CA TYR A 33 -1.51 0.88 3.01
C TYR A 33 -2.97 0.41 2.97
N THR A 34 -3.44 -0.13 1.85
CA THR A 34 -4.81 -0.63 1.74
C THR A 34 -5.05 -1.79 2.70
N MET A 35 -4.13 -2.75 2.80
CA MET A 35 -4.25 -3.84 3.78
C MET A 35 -4.19 -3.32 5.23
N ARG A 36 -3.41 -2.28 5.53
CA ARG A 36 -3.35 -1.72 6.88
C ARG A 36 -4.57 -0.86 7.23
N ALA A 37 -5.08 -0.10 6.27
CA ALA A 37 -6.23 0.79 6.45
C ALA A 37 -7.56 0.05 6.41
N VAL A 38 -7.62 -1.08 5.70
CA VAL A 38 -8.85 -1.85 5.46
C VAL A 38 -8.83 -3.22 6.14
N GLY A 39 -7.65 -3.83 6.32
CA GLY A 39 -7.47 -5.20 6.81
C GLY A 39 -7.49 -5.38 8.33
N GLY A 40 -8.06 -4.44 9.08
CA GLY A 40 -8.37 -4.61 10.51
C GLY A 40 -9.84 -4.98 10.78
N SER A 41 -10.64 -5.15 9.73
CA SER A 41 -12.09 -5.18 9.87
C SER A 41 -12.64 -6.60 9.79
N ASP A 42 -12.29 -7.42 10.77
CA ASP A 42 -13.24 -8.44 11.24
C ASP A 42 -14.49 -7.79 11.86
N GLU A 43 -14.64 -6.46 11.80
CA GLU A 43 -15.84 -5.70 12.14
C GLU A 43 -17.11 -6.26 11.50
N LEU A 44 -17.05 -6.82 10.29
CA LEU A 44 -18.22 -7.45 9.69
C LEU A 44 -18.61 -8.74 10.44
N GLN A 45 -17.65 -9.61 10.77
CA GLN A 45 -17.91 -10.82 11.56
C GLN A 45 -18.25 -10.48 13.01
N VAL A 46 -17.58 -9.50 13.62
CA VAL A 46 -17.89 -9.01 14.97
C VAL A 46 -19.29 -8.37 15.03
N ALA A 47 -19.72 -7.67 13.97
CA ALA A 47 -21.09 -7.15 13.88
C ALA A 47 -22.12 -8.28 13.70
N ILE A 48 -21.79 -9.33 12.95
CA ILE A 48 -22.63 -10.54 12.81
C ILE A 48 -22.75 -11.26 14.16
N ASP A 49 -21.64 -11.54 14.84
CA ASP A 49 -21.62 -12.21 16.14
C ASP A 49 -22.44 -11.44 17.18
N LYS A 50 -22.28 -10.11 17.25
CA LYS A 50 -23.09 -9.25 18.14
C LYS A 50 -24.58 -9.30 17.82
N PHE A 51 -24.94 -9.35 16.54
CA PHE A 51 -26.34 -9.46 16.13
C PHE A 51 -26.94 -10.82 16.51
N GLU A 52 -26.19 -11.91 16.29
CA GLU A 52 -26.65 -13.26 16.68
C GLU A 52 -26.81 -13.41 18.20
N GLU A 53 -25.92 -12.82 18.99
CA GLU A 53 -25.99 -12.82 20.45
C GLU A 53 -27.24 -12.06 20.95
N LEU A 54 -27.57 -10.92 20.33
CA LEU A 54 -28.79 -10.15 20.65
C LEU A 54 -30.09 -10.86 20.26
N LYS A 55 -30.08 -11.68 19.20
CA LYS A 55 -31.26 -12.45 18.76
C LYS A 55 -31.56 -13.66 19.65
N LYS A 56 -30.56 -14.15 20.39
CA LYS A 56 -30.67 -15.37 21.21
C LYS A 56 -31.23 -15.10 22.62
N ASN A 57 -31.29 -13.84 23.04
CA ASN A 57 -31.99 -13.33 24.23
C ASN A 57 -33.39 -12.83 23.85
#